data_AF-A0A1Y4J8K3-F1
#
_entry.id   AF-A0A1Y4J8K3-F1
#
_cell.length_a   1.000
_cell.length_b   1.000
_cell.length_c   1.000
_cell.angle_alpha   90.00
_cell.angle_beta   90.00
_cell.angle_gamma   90.00
#
_symmetry.space_group_name_H-M   'P 1'
#
loop_
_entity.id
_entity.type
_entity.pdbx_description
1 polymer ?
#
loop_
_entity_poly.entity_id
_entity_poly.type
_entity_poly.pdbx_seq_one_letter_code
_entity_poly.pdbx_strand_id
1 'polypeptide(L)'
;MKKIILFATLFISAININADNLKEQLQKQNARLDAIESDINRLNNSIKQQHRINLRLSATDKKIILTQDSIQGNLGTLNERIIAVEKTQSEDRISFKNDIRETNTNIATNLVKMDSRTMWGGILLFCTILGFSGYLYVKRRKDYTSMSEVRKAQEALRIAQSKMQEDSVKLDNQMLALMEKQMNATSTIVSTEADHSLALKVADEIVRIELNLSRMDASVKGYKQLAKAVERIKNNFQANGYEIIDMLGKPYNEGMKVVANFVPDETLKEGEQIITGVTKPQINYNGKMIQSAQITVSQNI
;
A
#
# COMPACT_ATOMS: atom_id res chain seq x y z
N MET A 1 109.27 70.80 -36.36
CA MET A 1 108.43 69.72 -36.94
C MET A 1 108.02 68.65 -35.93
N LYS A 2 108.92 68.03 -35.14
CA LYS A 2 108.54 66.99 -34.15
C LYS A 2 107.50 67.41 -33.10
N LYS A 3 107.53 68.64 -32.58
CA LYS A 3 106.54 69.13 -31.59
C LYS A 3 105.12 69.27 -32.15
N ILE A 4 104.97 69.59 -33.43
CA ILE A 4 103.66 69.76 -34.09
C ILE A 4 102.99 68.40 -34.33
N ILE A 5 103.78 67.40 -34.75
CA ILE A 5 103.28 66.02 -34.94
C ILE A 5 102.80 65.43 -33.60
N LEU A 6 103.54 65.67 -32.51
CA LEU A 6 103.19 65.16 -31.18
C LEU A 6 101.92 65.81 -30.62
N PHE A 7 101.72 67.11 -30.86
CA PHE A 7 100.46 67.80 -30.54
C PHE A 7 99.29 67.31 -31.39
N ALA A 8 99.49 67.06 -32.69
CA ALA A 8 98.46 66.52 -33.57
C ALA A 8 98.04 65.10 -33.15
N THR A 9 98.99 64.23 -32.79
CA THR A 9 98.67 62.89 -32.28
C THR A 9 97.96 62.92 -30.93
N LEU A 10 98.33 63.86 -30.04
CA LEU A 10 97.63 64.05 -28.76
C LEU A 10 96.19 64.54 -28.98
N PHE A 11 95.99 65.48 -29.92
CA PHE A 11 94.68 66.01 -30.26
C PHE A 11 93.78 64.94 -30.89
N ILE A 12 94.30 64.13 -31.81
CA ILE A 12 93.58 62.99 -32.40
C ILE A 12 93.22 61.95 -31.32
N SER A 13 94.13 61.65 -30.40
CA SER A 13 93.84 60.72 -29.29
C SER A 13 92.77 61.26 -28.34
N ALA A 14 92.78 62.55 -28.04
CA ALA A 14 91.76 63.18 -27.20
C ALA A 14 90.38 63.19 -27.87
N ILE A 15 90.32 63.41 -29.19
CA ILE A 15 89.09 63.31 -29.97
C ILE A 15 88.55 61.87 -29.97
N ASN A 16 89.41 60.87 -30.16
CA ASN A 16 89.01 59.45 -30.13
C ASN A 16 88.49 59.03 -28.75
N ILE A 17 89.16 59.40 -27.66
CA ILE A 17 88.71 59.09 -26.29
C ILE A 17 87.33 59.71 -26.01
N ASN A 18 87.09 60.94 -26.48
CA ASN A 18 85.79 61.60 -26.29
C ASN A 18 84.69 60.96 -27.15
N ALA A 19 85.02 60.51 -28.37
CA ALA A 19 84.11 59.76 -29.24
C ALA A 19 83.74 58.39 -28.65
N ASP A 20 84.71 57.67 -28.06
CA ASP A 20 84.47 56.38 -27.40
C ASP A 20 83.59 56.53 -26.15
N ASN A 21 83.82 57.55 -25.32
CA ASN A 21 82.98 57.86 -24.16
C ASN A 21 81.54 58.22 -24.57
N LEU A 22 81.37 59.02 -25.64
CA LEU A 22 80.05 59.35 -26.17
C LEU A 22 79.32 58.10 -26.70
N LYS A 23 80.06 57.19 -27.37
CA LYS A 23 79.52 55.91 -27.85
C LYS A 23 79.10 55.00 -26.70
N GLU A 24 79.88 54.92 -25.63
CA GLU A 24 79.54 54.15 -24.42
C GLU A 24 78.28 54.71 -23.74
N GLN A 25 78.17 56.03 -23.61
CA GLN A 25 76.96 56.68 -23.07
C GLN A 25 75.73 56.41 -23.93
N LEU A 26 75.87 56.47 -25.27
CA LEU A 26 74.79 56.17 -26.20
C LEU A 26 74.35 54.70 -26.13
N GLN A 27 75.31 53.78 -26.00
CA GLN A 27 75.01 52.34 -25.80
C GLN A 27 74.30 52.10 -24.47
N LYS A 28 74.72 52.77 -23.39
CA LYS A 28 74.08 52.69 -22.07
C LYS A 28 72.67 53.28 -22.08
N GLN A 29 72.43 54.36 -22.83
CA GLN A 29 71.10 54.93 -23.03
C GLN A 29 70.20 54.00 -23.84
N ASN A 30 70.70 53.40 -24.93
CA ASN A 30 69.94 52.41 -25.71
C ASN A 30 69.56 51.18 -24.87
N ALA A 31 70.50 50.65 -24.08
CA ALA A 31 70.20 49.53 -23.17
C ALA A 31 69.13 49.88 -22.11
N ARG A 32 69.09 51.14 -21.66
CA ARG A 32 68.02 51.64 -20.77
C ARG A 32 66.69 51.78 -21.51
N LEU A 33 66.69 52.23 -22.77
CA LEU A 33 65.49 52.30 -23.60
C LEU A 33 64.90 50.91 -23.83
N ASP A 34 65.73 49.93 -24.17
CA ASP A 34 65.31 48.52 -24.36
C ASP A 34 64.71 47.93 -23.06
N ALA A 35 65.34 48.22 -21.91
CA ALA A 35 64.83 47.78 -20.61
C ALA A 35 63.47 48.43 -20.28
N ILE A 36 63.32 49.73 -20.53
CA ILE A 36 62.05 50.45 -20.35
C ILE A 36 60.97 49.88 -21.29
N GLU A 37 61.31 49.58 -22.55
CA GLU A 37 60.37 48.99 -23.50
C GLU A 37 59.92 47.59 -23.06
N SER A 38 60.84 46.76 -22.56
CA SER A 38 60.51 45.47 -21.95
C SER A 38 59.56 45.63 -20.75
N ASP A 39 59.80 46.60 -19.87
CA ASP A 39 58.94 46.85 -18.71
C ASP A 39 57.56 47.37 -19.11
N ILE A 40 57.47 48.25 -20.11
CA ILE A 40 56.18 48.70 -20.69
C ILE A 40 55.41 47.50 -21.25
N ASN A 41 56.08 46.61 -21.97
CA ASN A 41 55.45 45.40 -22.53
C ASN A 41 54.96 44.45 -21.44
N ARG A 42 55.74 44.25 -20.37
CA ARG A 42 55.33 43.48 -19.19
C ARG A 42 54.12 44.11 -18.50
N LEU A 43 54.15 45.42 -18.27
CA LEU A 43 53.06 46.15 -17.62
C LEU A 43 51.77 46.09 -18.45
N ASN A 44 51.86 46.27 -19.77
CA ASN A 44 50.73 46.12 -20.69
C ASN A 44 50.12 44.72 -20.65
N ASN A 45 50.94 43.68 -20.56
CA ASN A 45 50.45 42.31 -20.42
C ASN A 45 49.74 42.10 -19.08
N SER A 46 50.28 42.64 -17.98
CA SER A 46 49.64 42.60 -16.66
C SER A 46 48.29 43.34 -16.66
N ILE A 47 48.21 44.52 -17.28
CA ILE A 47 46.96 45.29 -17.41
C ILE A 47 45.91 44.48 -18.21
N LYS A 48 46.31 43.86 -19.32
CA LYS A 48 45.42 42.99 -20.11
C LYS A 48 44.92 41.80 -19.29
N GLN A 49 45.78 41.19 -18.47
CA GLN A 49 45.36 40.09 -17.58
C GLN A 49 44.40 40.58 -16.50
N GLN A 50 44.68 41.70 -15.84
CA GLN A 50 43.77 42.30 -14.84
C GLN A 50 42.41 42.64 -15.43
N HIS A 51 42.37 43.18 -16.65
CA HIS A 51 41.11 43.47 -17.33
C HIS A 51 40.27 42.20 -17.56
N ARG A 52 40.90 41.10 -18.00
CA ARG A 52 40.22 39.80 -18.15
C ARG A 52 39.69 39.26 -16.81
N ILE A 53 40.45 39.43 -15.73
CA ILE A 53 40.02 39.01 -14.39
C ILE A 53 38.82 39.85 -13.94
N ASN A 54 38.85 41.17 -14.12
CA ASN A 54 37.72 42.05 -13.80
C ASN A 54 36.44 41.69 -14.59
N LEU A 55 36.56 41.35 -15.87
CA LEU A 55 35.43 40.87 -16.67
C LEU A 55 34.85 39.56 -16.11
N ARG A 56 35.71 38.62 -15.69
CA ARG A 56 35.27 37.36 -15.07
C ARG A 56 34.63 37.57 -13.71
N LEU A 57 35.18 38.48 -12.90
CA LEU A 57 34.62 38.87 -11.60
C LEU A 57 33.23 39.47 -11.79
N SER A 58 33.08 40.45 -12.70
CA SER A 58 31.78 41.05 -13.02
C SER A 58 30.75 40.03 -13.51
N ALA A 59 31.16 39.07 -14.34
CA ALA A 59 30.28 37.99 -14.78
C ALA A 59 29.87 37.06 -13.62
N THR A 60 30.76 36.85 -12.64
CA THR A 60 30.49 36.03 -11.44
C THR A 60 29.57 36.77 -10.48
N ASP A 61 29.79 38.07 -10.24
CA ASP A 61 28.91 38.92 -9.43
C ASP A 61 27.47 38.92 -9.98
N LYS A 62 27.33 39.04 -11.31
CA LYS A 62 26.01 38.95 -11.95
C LYS A 62 25.32 37.61 -11.69
N LYS A 63 26.07 36.50 -11.71
CA LYS A 63 25.51 35.17 -11.39
C LYS A 63 25.11 35.09 -9.92
N ILE A 64 25.92 35.62 -9.01
CA ILE A 64 25.62 35.65 -7.57
C ILE A 64 24.32 36.42 -7.31
N ILE A 65 24.15 37.60 -7.93
CA ILE A 65 22.92 38.39 -7.82
C ILE A 65 21.71 37.58 -8.30
N LEU A 66 21.79 36.96 -9.47
CA LEU A 66 20.68 36.13 -9.99
C LEU A 66 20.33 34.96 -9.07
N THR A 67 21.33 34.30 -8.48
CA THR A 67 21.08 33.23 -7.51
C THR A 67 20.48 33.75 -6.22
N GLN A 68 20.88 34.93 -5.76
CA GLN A 68 20.33 35.55 -4.57
C GLN A 68 18.86 35.93 -4.76
N ASP A 69 18.52 36.53 -5.90
CA ASP A 69 17.13 36.87 -6.24
C ASP A 69 16.25 35.62 -6.31
N SER A 70 16.77 34.52 -6.89
CA SER A 70 16.06 33.24 -6.93
C SER A 70 15.84 32.64 -5.54
N ILE A 71 16.86 32.67 -4.67
CA ILE A 71 16.74 32.18 -3.28
C ILE A 71 15.72 33.03 -2.51
N GLN A 72 15.75 34.36 -2.67
CA GLN A 72 14.82 35.26 -2.01
C GLN A 72 13.37 35.01 -2.47
N GLY A 73 13.16 34.78 -3.77
CA GLY A 73 11.86 34.37 -4.30
C GLY A 73 11.36 33.06 -3.70
N ASN A 74 12.22 32.04 -3.64
CA ASN A 74 11.89 30.74 -3.06
C ASN A 74 11.54 30.84 -1.56
N LEU A 75 12.27 31.67 -0.80
CA LEU A 75 11.97 31.93 0.62
C LEU A 75 10.61 32.62 0.79
N GLY A 76 10.26 33.56 -0.09
CA GLY A 76 8.94 34.19 -0.11
C GLY A 76 7.82 33.18 -0.33
N THR A 77 7.93 32.36 -1.37
CA THR A 77 6.95 31.29 -1.66
C THR A 77 6.86 30.27 -0.53
N LEU A 78 7.98 29.90 0.10
CA LEU A 78 7.97 28.97 1.22
C LEU A 78 7.25 29.59 2.44
N ASN A 79 7.47 30.87 2.72
CA ASN A 79 6.78 31.57 3.80
C ASN A 79 5.27 31.65 3.56
N GLU A 80 4.84 31.94 2.34
CA GLU A 80 3.41 31.93 1.97
C GLU A 80 2.79 30.55 2.18
N ARG A 81 3.50 29.47 1.81
CA ARG A 81 3.05 28.09 2.05
C ARG A 81 2.95 27.76 3.53
N ILE A 82 3.90 28.22 4.35
CA ILE A 82 3.86 28.04 5.80
C ILE A 82 2.61 28.71 6.39
N ILE A 83 2.37 29.98 6.03
CA ILE A 83 1.18 30.72 6.49
C ILE A 83 -0.11 30.04 6.05
N ALA A 84 -0.17 29.55 4.81
CA ALA A 84 -1.34 28.83 4.30
C ALA A 84 -1.60 27.52 5.08
N VAL A 85 -0.55 26.72 5.31
CA VAL A 85 -0.64 25.47 6.07
C VAL A 85 -1.05 25.73 7.53
N GLU A 86 -0.50 26.76 8.16
CA GLU A 86 -0.86 27.14 9.54
C GLU A 86 -2.35 27.53 9.63
N LYS A 87 -2.84 28.29 8.65
CA LYS A 87 -4.26 28.65 8.57
C LYS A 87 -5.16 27.41 8.41
N THR A 88 -4.85 26.54 7.45
CA THR A 88 -5.62 25.30 7.23
C THR A 88 -5.60 24.41 8.47
N GLN A 89 -4.45 24.26 9.13
CA GLN A 89 -4.35 23.46 10.35
C GLN A 89 -5.18 24.04 11.51
N SER A 90 -5.28 25.36 11.61
CA SER A 90 -6.15 26.03 12.59
C SER A 90 -7.63 25.77 12.31
N GLU A 91 -8.04 25.90 11.04
CA GLU A 91 -9.41 25.61 10.60
C GLU A 91 -9.79 24.14 10.83
N ASP A 92 -8.91 23.21 10.47
CA ASP A 92 -9.09 21.77 10.70
C ASP A 92 -9.21 21.44 12.19
N ARG A 93 -8.38 22.06 13.06
CA ARG A 93 -8.48 21.89 14.51
C ARG A 93 -9.82 22.34 15.06
N ILE A 94 -10.37 23.44 14.55
CA ILE A 94 -11.68 23.96 14.96
C ILE A 94 -12.79 23.01 14.49
N SER A 95 -12.75 22.57 13.22
CA SER A 95 -13.72 21.61 12.66
C SER A 95 -13.71 20.30 13.45
N PHE A 96 -12.53 19.71 13.65
CA PHE A 96 -12.38 18.45 14.37
C PHE A 96 -12.88 18.55 15.83
N LYS A 97 -12.63 19.69 16.49
CA LYS A 97 -13.17 19.92 17.84
C LYS A 97 -14.70 19.99 17.85
N ASN A 98 -15.30 20.56 16.82
CA ASN A 98 -16.76 20.60 16.66
C ASN A 98 -17.32 19.20 16.39
N ASP A 99 -16.69 18.42 15.51
CA ASP A 99 -17.09 17.04 15.19
C ASP A 99 -17.01 16.11 16.41
N ILE A 100 -15.95 16.25 17.22
CA ILE A 100 -15.84 15.55 18.51
C ILE A 100 -16.97 15.96 19.45
N ARG A 101 -17.26 17.27 19.54
CA ARG A 101 -18.33 17.76 20.42
C ARG A 101 -19.69 17.22 19.97
N GLU A 102 -19.96 17.23 18.67
CA GLU A 102 -21.18 16.66 18.08
C GLU A 102 -21.28 15.15 18.34
N THR A 103 -20.20 14.41 18.09
CA THR A 103 -20.13 12.97 18.37
C THR A 103 -20.38 12.67 19.84
N ASN A 104 -19.77 13.41 20.75
CA ASN A 104 -20.00 13.26 22.20
C ASN A 104 -21.46 13.56 22.58
N THR A 105 -22.07 14.59 21.99
CA THR A 105 -23.50 14.86 22.21
C THR A 105 -24.40 13.77 21.64
N ASN A 106 -24.07 13.22 20.47
CA ASN A 106 -24.80 12.12 19.84
C ASN A 106 -24.66 10.82 20.63
N ILE A 107 -23.47 10.52 21.17
CA ILE A 107 -23.23 9.39 22.06
C ILE A 107 -24.03 9.58 23.36
N ALA A 108 -23.93 10.75 24.01
CA ALA A 108 -24.67 11.02 25.24
C ALA A 108 -26.19 10.90 25.05
N THR A 109 -26.73 11.46 23.96
CA THR A 109 -28.16 11.36 23.64
C THR A 109 -28.58 9.92 23.29
N ASN A 110 -27.74 9.16 22.58
CA ASN A 110 -28.01 7.75 22.30
C ASN A 110 -27.94 6.86 23.55
N LEU A 111 -27.02 7.13 24.48
CA LEU A 111 -26.97 6.43 25.77
C LEU A 111 -28.25 6.65 26.58
N VAL A 112 -28.76 7.89 26.65
CA VAL A 112 -30.04 8.19 27.31
C VAL A 112 -31.23 7.50 26.60
N LYS A 113 -31.22 7.46 25.26
CA LYS A 113 -32.24 6.74 24.48
C LYS A 113 -32.14 5.22 24.65
N MET A 114 -30.95 4.66 24.83
CA MET A 114 -30.74 3.24 25.11
C MET A 114 -31.17 2.86 26.53
N ASP A 115 -30.86 3.70 27.52
CA ASP A 115 -31.24 3.45 28.91
C ASP A 115 -32.76 3.39 29.10
N SER A 116 -33.47 4.37 28.53
CA SER A 116 -34.93 4.37 28.52
C SER A 116 -35.51 3.13 27.82
N ARG A 117 -35.03 2.75 26.64
CA ARG A 117 -35.52 1.56 25.92
C ARG A 117 -35.16 0.24 26.61
N THR A 118 -34.01 0.16 27.27
CA THR A 118 -33.58 -1.03 28.00
C THR A 118 -34.40 -1.25 29.26
N MET A 119 -34.75 -0.18 30.00
CA MET A 119 -35.69 -0.28 31.12
C MET A 119 -37.06 -0.79 30.66
N TRP A 120 -37.63 -0.21 29.60
CA TRP A 120 -38.94 -0.64 29.08
C TRP A 120 -38.90 -2.07 28.52
N GLY A 121 -37.81 -2.45 27.85
CA GLY A 121 -37.59 -3.81 27.38
C GLY A 121 -37.53 -4.82 28.54
N GLY A 122 -36.81 -4.49 29.61
CA GLY A 122 -36.73 -5.32 30.82
C GLY A 122 -38.07 -5.45 31.55
N ILE A 123 -38.84 -4.37 31.66
CA ILE A 123 -40.20 -4.39 32.25
C ILE A 123 -41.14 -5.28 31.41
N LEU A 124 -41.11 -5.14 30.08
CA LEU A 124 -41.97 -5.93 29.19
C LEU A 124 -41.61 -7.42 29.25
N LEU A 125 -40.31 -7.75 29.28
CA LEU A 125 -39.82 -9.12 29.45
C LEU A 125 -40.26 -9.69 30.81
N PHE A 126 -40.14 -8.93 31.90
CA PHE A 126 -40.59 -9.35 33.22
C PHE A 126 -42.12 -9.59 33.28
N CYS A 127 -42.92 -8.72 32.66
CA CYS A 127 -44.37 -8.91 32.55
C CYS A 127 -44.72 -10.20 31.77
N THR A 128 -44.00 -10.51 30.68
CA THR A 128 -44.23 -11.76 29.93
C THR A 128 -43.84 -13.00 30.73
N ILE A 129 -42.74 -12.96 31.48
CA ILE A 129 -42.31 -14.07 32.35
C ILE A 129 -43.32 -14.28 33.48
N LEU A 130 -43.79 -13.21 34.12
CA LEU A 130 -44.80 -13.31 35.17
C LEU A 130 -46.13 -13.85 34.64
N GLY A 131 -46.57 -13.38 33.47
CA GLY A 131 -47.77 -13.90 32.80
C GLY A 131 -47.64 -15.39 32.45
N PHE A 132 -46.49 -15.80 31.90
CA PHE A 132 -46.22 -17.20 31.56
C PHE A 132 -46.08 -18.08 32.81
N SER A 133 -45.47 -17.57 33.88
CA SER A 133 -45.32 -18.27 35.15
C SER A 133 -46.68 -18.44 35.85
N GLY A 134 -47.54 -17.41 35.82
CA GLY A 134 -48.92 -17.51 36.29
C GLY A 134 -49.75 -18.49 35.47
N TYR A 135 -49.60 -18.48 34.14
CA TYR A 135 -50.21 -19.46 33.24
C TYR A 135 -49.73 -20.89 33.55
N LEU A 136 -48.42 -21.10 33.73
CA LEU A 136 -47.86 -22.40 34.10
C LEU A 136 -48.29 -22.84 35.50
N TYR A 137 -48.44 -21.93 36.45
CA TYR A 137 -48.93 -22.24 37.80
C TYR A 137 -50.38 -22.74 37.76
N VAL A 138 -51.23 -22.10 36.96
CA VAL A 138 -52.62 -22.55 36.72
C VAL A 138 -52.66 -23.86 35.93
N LYS A 139 -51.79 -24.02 34.92
CA LYS A 139 -51.69 -25.25 34.10
C LYS A 139 -51.15 -26.45 34.88
N ARG A 140 -50.15 -26.25 35.76
CA ARG A 140 -49.57 -27.29 36.62
C ARG A 140 -50.55 -27.83 37.67
N ARG A 141 -51.59 -27.06 38.03
CA ARG A 141 -52.68 -27.60 38.87
C ARG A 141 -53.60 -28.58 38.13
N LYS A 142 -53.58 -28.61 36.79
CA LYS A 142 -54.51 -29.43 36.00
C LYS A 142 -53.92 -30.71 35.44
N ASP A 143 -52.62 -30.79 35.14
CA ASP A 143 -52.11 -31.94 34.37
C ASP A 143 -50.82 -32.53 34.95
N TYR A 144 -50.98 -33.62 35.71
CA TYR A 144 -49.95 -34.64 35.89
C TYR A 144 -49.89 -35.49 34.60
N THR A 145 -49.06 -35.13 33.62
CA THR A 145 -48.62 -36.05 32.54
C THR A 145 -47.40 -35.47 31.80
N SER A 146 -46.24 -35.46 32.46
CA SER A 146 -44.96 -35.09 31.85
C SER A 146 -44.37 -36.28 31.08
N MET A 147 -44.49 -36.25 29.75
CA MET A 147 -43.66 -36.99 28.77
C MET A 147 -43.97 -36.55 27.32
N SER A 148 -45.16 -35.98 27.06
CA SER A 148 -45.57 -35.57 25.71
C SER A 148 -44.99 -34.22 25.24
N GLU A 149 -44.73 -33.27 26.15
CA GLU A 149 -44.27 -31.92 25.80
C GLU A 149 -42.78 -31.87 25.41
N VAL A 150 -41.92 -32.67 26.05
CA VAL A 150 -40.49 -32.78 25.69
C VAL A 150 -40.32 -33.40 24.30
N ARG A 151 -41.11 -34.43 23.98
CA ARG A 151 -41.10 -35.06 22.66
C ARG A 151 -41.54 -34.10 21.56
N LYS A 152 -42.56 -33.27 21.82
CA LYS A 152 -42.99 -32.20 20.90
C LYS A 152 -41.92 -31.14 20.70
N ALA A 153 -41.18 -30.75 21.75
CA ALA A 153 -40.09 -29.79 21.64
C ALA A 153 -38.91 -30.35 20.83
N GLN A 154 -38.53 -31.61 21.05
CA GLN A 154 -37.50 -32.30 20.26
C GLN A 154 -37.93 -32.45 18.80
N GLU A 155 -39.20 -32.79 18.55
CA GLU A 155 -39.74 -32.91 17.19
C GLU A 155 -39.81 -31.56 16.48
N ALA A 156 -40.22 -30.49 17.18
CA ALA A 156 -40.18 -29.12 16.65
C ALA A 156 -38.75 -28.64 16.35
N LEU A 157 -37.78 -28.95 17.21
CA LEU A 157 -36.36 -28.66 16.98
C LEU A 157 -35.83 -29.43 15.77
N ARG A 158 -36.18 -30.71 15.62
CA ARG A 158 -35.78 -31.53 14.47
C ARG A 158 -36.36 -31.00 13.16
N ILE A 159 -37.64 -30.61 13.17
CA ILE A 159 -38.30 -29.98 12.02
C ILE A 159 -37.65 -28.64 11.69
N ALA A 160 -37.34 -27.82 12.70
CA ALA A 160 -36.67 -26.53 12.51
C ALA A 160 -35.26 -26.71 11.93
N GLN A 161 -34.47 -27.66 12.43
CA GLN A 161 -33.15 -28.00 11.88
C GLN A 161 -33.25 -28.45 10.43
N SER A 162 -34.17 -29.37 10.12
CA SER A 162 -34.39 -29.85 8.75
C SER A 162 -34.80 -28.71 7.81
N LYS A 163 -35.69 -27.82 8.25
CA LYS A 163 -36.13 -26.67 7.45
C LYS A 163 -35.00 -25.67 7.25
N MET A 164 -34.20 -25.42 8.28
CA MET A 164 -33.05 -24.51 8.19
C MET A 164 -31.98 -25.04 7.24
N GLN A 165 -31.77 -26.36 7.20
CA GLN A 165 -30.90 -27.01 6.20
C GLN A 165 -31.47 -26.87 4.78
N GLU A 166 -32.78 -27.08 4.58
CA GLU A 166 -33.43 -26.87 3.28
C GLU A 166 -33.31 -25.41 2.80
N ASP A 167 -33.54 -24.44 3.69
CA ASP A 167 -33.41 -23.02 3.39
C ASP A 167 -31.95 -22.64 3.05
N SER A 168 -30.97 -23.21 3.76
CA SER A 168 -29.54 -23.03 3.44
C SER A 168 -29.22 -23.52 2.02
N VAL A 169 -29.67 -24.73 1.66
CA VAL A 169 -29.46 -25.29 0.32
C VAL A 169 -30.13 -24.44 -0.76
N LYS A 170 -31.31 -23.90 -0.47
CA LYS A 170 -32.03 -23.03 -1.41
C LYS A 170 -31.28 -21.72 -1.66
N LEU A 171 -30.73 -21.11 -0.61
CA LEU A 171 -29.94 -19.89 -0.71
C LEU A 171 -28.65 -20.13 -1.51
N ASP A 172 -27.92 -21.21 -1.21
CA ASP A 172 -26.69 -21.56 -1.94
C ASP A 172 -26.99 -21.81 -3.44
N ASN A 173 -28.12 -22.45 -3.77
CA ASN A 173 -28.56 -22.63 -5.16
C ASN A 173 -28.84 -21.30 -5.88
N GLN A 174 -29.55 -20.38 -5.22
CA GLN A 174 -29.84 -19.06 -5.81
C GLN A 174 -28.56 -18.27 -6.03
N MET A 175 -27.63 -18.34 -5.09
CA MET A 175 -26.37 -17.62 -5.15
C MET A 175 -25.47 -18.18 -6.27
N LEU A 176 -25.33 -19.50 -6.40
CA LEU A 176 -24.62 -20.11 -7.52
C LEU A 176 -25.23 -19.72 -8.87
N ALA A 177 -26.56 -19.65 -8.97
CA ALA A 177 -27.22 -19.21 -10.20
C ALA A 177 -26.89 -17.74 -10.55
N LEU A 178 -26.71 -16.86 -9.56
CA LEU A 178 -26.26 -15.48 -9.77
C LEU A 178 -24.78 -15.43 -10.18
N MET A 179 -23.92 -16.22 -9.55
CA MET A 179 -22.50 -16.32 -9.90
C MET A 179 -22.31 -16.84 -11.33
N GLU A 180 -23.06 -17.87 -11.72
CA GLU A 180 -23.05 -18.41 -13.08
C GLU A 180 -23.46 -17.34 -14.11
N LYS A 181 -24.48 -16.53 -13.82
CA LYS A 181 -24.89 -15.42 -14.67
C LYS A 181 -23.80 -14.34 -14.80
N GLN A 182 -23.14 -13.97 -13.71
CA GLN A 182 -22.09 -12.96 -13.73
C GLN A 182 -20.84 -13.47 -14.47
N MET A 183 -20.44 -14.72 -14.22
CA MET A 183 -19.27 -15.34 -14.86
C MET A 183 -19.45 -15.45 -16.38
N ASN A 184 -20.64 -15.84 -16.84
CA ASN A 184 -20.96 -15.90 -18.27
C ASN A 184 -21.05 -14.51 -18.94
N ALA A 185 -21.29 -13.43 -18.17
CA ALA A 185 -21.36 -12.07 -18.69
C ALA A 185 -19.99 -11.40 -18.85
N THR A 186 -18.95 -11.88 -18.16
CA THR A 186 -17.60 -11.30 -18.14
C THR A 186 -16.66 -11.89 -19.22
N SER A 187 -17.08 -12.91 -19.96
CA SER A 187 -16.24 -13.67 -20.91
C SER A 187 -15.83 -12.93 -22.21
N THR A 188 -15.92 -11.59 -22.31
CA THR A 188 -15.77 -10.86 -23.59
C THR A 188 -14.61 -9.85 -23.65
N ILE A 189 -13.65 -9.83 -22.73
CA ILE A 189 -12.55 -8.84 -22.79
C ILE A 189 -11.19 -9.52 -22.71
N VAL A 190 -10.56 -9.66 -23.88
CA VAL A 190 -9.15 -10.01 -24.03
C VAL A 190 -8.32 -8.77 -23.68
N SER A 191 -7.80 -8.72 -22.46
CA SER A 191 -6.75 -7.76 -22.06
C SER A 191 -5.55 -8.50 -21.46
N THR A 192 -4.37 -7.94 -21.67
CA THR A 192 -3.04 -8.56 -21.51
C THR A 192 -2.57 -8.85 -20.08
N GLU A 193 -3.40 -8.59 -19.06
CA GLU A 193 -3.34 -9.22 -17.74
C GLU A 193 -4.80 -9.47 -17.32
N ALA A 194 -5.17 -10.74 -17.12
CA ALA A 194 -6.53 -11.09 -16.74
C ALA A 194 -6.76 -10.72 -15.26
N ASP A 195 -7.76 -9.90 -14.97
CA ASP A 195 -8.18 -9.65 -13.59
C ASP A 195 -8.83 -10.93 -13.03
N HIS A 196 -8.09 -11.66 -12.21
CA HIS A 196 -8.54 -12.91 -11.60
C HIS A 196 -9.48 -12.67 -10.41
N SER A 197 -9.71 -11.44 -9.96
CA SER A 197 -10.39 -11.14 -8.69
C SER A 197 -11.79 -11.75 -8.58
N LEU A 198 -12.57 -11.72 -9.67
CA LEU A 198 -13.90 -12.33 -9.69
C LEU A 198 -13.82 -13.85 -9.60
N ALA A 199 -12.91 -14.46 -10.37
CA ALA A 199 -12.70 -15.90 -10.35
C ALA A 199 -12.27 -16.38 -8.96
N LEU A 200 -11.30 -15.72 -8.33
CA LEU A 200 -10.85 -16.08 -6.97
C LEU A 200 -11.99 -16.05 -5.95
N LYS A 201 -12.85 -15.01 -5.98
CA LYS A 201 -14.02 -14.92 -5.10
C LYS A 201 -15.06 -16.01 -5.38
N VAL A 202 -15.28 -16.34 -6.65
CA VAL A 202 -16.19 -17.44 -7.04
C VAL A 202 -15.66 -18.77 -6.54
N ALA A 203 -14.35 -19.02 -6.65
CA ALA A 203 -13.73 -20.24 -6.18
C ALA A 203 -13.76 -20.39 -4.65
N ASP A 204 -13.47 -19.33 -3.90
CA ASP A 204 -13.60 -19.31 -2.44
C ASP A 204 -15.01 -19.77 -2.03
N GLU A 205 -16.00 -19.28 -2.76
CA GLU A 205 -17.40 -19.53 -2.48
C GLU A 205 -17.90 -20.93 -2.89
N ILE A 206 -17.41 -21.44 -4.03
CA ILE A 206 -17.64 -22.84 -4.44
C ILE A 206 -17.17 -23.78 -3.34
N VAL A 207 -15.96 -23.57 -2.83
CA VAL A 207 -15.39 -24.43 -1.78
C VAL A 207 -16.12 -24.29 -0.45
N ARG A 208 -16.62 -23.08 -0.12
CA ARG A 208 -17.50 -22.91 1.04
C ARG A 208 -18.77 -23.76 0.92
N ILE A 209 -19.39 -23.77 -0.27
CA ILE A 209 -20.60 -24.57 -0.52
C ILE A 209 -20.28 -26.07 -0.51
N GLU A 210 -19.14 -26.50 -1.07
CA GLU A 210 -18.66 -27.88 -1.00
C GLU A 210 -18.44 -28.33 0.45
N LEU A 211 -17.84 -27.48 1.28
CA LEU A 211 -17.65 -27.76 2.70
C LEU A 211 -19.00 -27.91 3.42
N ASN A 212 -19.98 -27.04 3.12
CA ASN A 212 -21.32 -27.15 3.68
C ASN A 212 -22.03 -28.44 3.24
N LEU A 213 -21.92 -28.81 1.95
CA LEU A 213 -22.45 -30.06 1.42
C LEU A 213 -21.80 -31.28 2.07
N SER A 214 -20.50 -31.25 2.36
CA SER A 214 -19.79 -32.37 3.00
C SER A 214 -20.29 -32.68 4.43
N ARG A 215 -20.89 -31.69 5.09
CA ARG A 215 -21.41 -31.78 6.46
C ARG A 215 -22.91 -32.06 6.52
N MET A 216 -23.57 -32.14 5.37
CA MET A 216 -25.02 -32.28 5.25
C MET A 216 -25.40 -33.70 4.83
N ASP A 217 -26.53 -34.19 5.34
CA ASP A 217 -27.11 -35.46 4.87
C ASP A 217 -27.60 -35.31 3.42
N ALA A 218 -27.24 -36.28 2.56
CA ALA A 218 -27.68 -36.34 1.17
C ALA A 218 -29.21 -36.46 1.00
N SER A 219 -29.95 -36.80 2.08
CA SER A 219 -31.41 -36.80 2.11
C SER A 219 -32.03 -35.41 2.18
N VAL A 220 -31.27 -34.36 2.48
CA VAL A 220 -31.78 -32.99 2.55
C VAL A 220 -32.31 -32.56 1.19
N LYS A 221 -33.52 -31.97 1.18
CA LYS A 221 -34.19 -31.54 -0.03
C LYS A 221 -33.36 -30.47 -0.75
N GLY A 222 -33.11 -30.69 -2.04
CA GLY A 222 -32.29 -29.80 -2.87
C GLY A 222 -30.78 -30.13 -2.88
N TYR A 223 -30.29 -31.01 -1.99
CA TYR A 223 -28.87 -31.39 -1.91
C TYR A 223 -28.30 -31.82 -3.27
N LYS A 224 -28.97 -32.76 -3.93
CA LYS A 224 -28.52 -33.28 -5.24
C LYS A 224 -28.50 -32.21 -6.34
N GLN A 225 -29.38 -31.22 -6.25
CA GLN A 225 -29.42 -30.11 -7.23
C GLN A 225 -28.23 -29.18 -6.99
N LEU A 226 -27.96 -28.86 -5.72
CA LEU A 226 -26.83 -28.03 -5.32
C LEU A 226 -25.49 -28.68 -5.68
N ALA A 227 -25.31 -29.96 -5.37
CA ALA A 227 -24.12 -30.72 -5.72
C ALA A 227 -23.85 -30.71 -7.24
N LYS A 228 -24.89 -30.91 -8.07
CA LYS A 228 -24.76 -30.83 -9.53
C LYS A 228 -24.48 -29.41 -10.03
N ALA A 229 -25.02 -28.39 -9.38
CA ALA A 229 -24.75 -27.00 -9.73
C ALA A 229 -23.29 -26.62 -9.45
N VAL A 230 -22.76 -27.05 -8.31
CA VAL A 230 -21.34 -26.92 -7.94
C VAL A 230 -20.46 -27.59 -8.99
N GLU A 231 -20.75 -28.85 -9.36
CA GLU A 231 -20.01 -29.59 -10.37
C GLU A 231 -20.02 -28.88 -11.73
N ARG A 232 -21.19 -28.40 -12.18
CA ARG A 232 -21.31 -27.63 -13.43
C ARG A 232 -20.45 -26.38 -13.42
N ILE A 233 -20.46 -25.63 -12.31
CA ILE A 233 -19.68 -24.40 -12.19
C ILE A 233 -18.19 -24.72 -12.15
N LYS A 234 -17.74 -25.77 -11.45
CA LYS A 234 -16.34 -26.22 -11.47
C LYS A 234 -15.88 -26.59 -12.88
N ASN A 235 -16.71 -27.29 -13.64
CA ASN A 235 -16.40 -27.62 -15.03
C ASN A 235 -16.29 -26.36 -15.90
N ASN A 236 -17.15 -25.36 -15.69
CA ASN A 236 -17.04 -24.06 -16.37
C ASN A 236 -15.78 -23.29 -15.95
N PHE A 237 -15.43 -23.35 -14.66
CA PHE A 237 -14.21 -22.76 -14.10
C PHE A 237 -12.96 -23.34 -14.76
N GLN A 238 -12.91 -24.67 -14.88
CA GLN A 238 -11.85 -25.40 -15.57
C GLN A 238 -11.80 -25.10 -17.06
N ALA A 239 -12.95 -25.01 -17.73
CA ALA A 239 -13.02 -24.62 -19.15
C ALA A 239 -12.47 -23.21 -19.41
N ASN A 240 -12.54 -22.31 -18.42
CA ASN A 240 -11.95 -20.97 -18.45
C ASN A 240 -10.48 -20.92 -17.98
N GLY A 241 -9.83 -22.08 -17.82
CA GLY A 241 -8.42 -22.19 -17.45
C GLY A 241 -8.13 -22.14 -15.95
N TYR A 242 -9.16 -22.10 -15.09
CA TYR A 242 -9.00 -22.10 -13.63
C TYR A 242 -9.26 -23.48 -13.03
N GLU A 243 -8.33 -23.96 -12.24
CA GLU A 243 -8.42 -25.26 -11.56
C GLU A 243 -8.45 -25.05 -10.04
N ILE A 244 -9.52 -25.53 -9.41
CA ILE A 244 -9.66 -25.60 -7.95
C ILE A 244 -9.12 -26.96 -7.50
N ILE A 245 -8.04 -26.96 -6.73
CA ILE A 245 -7.45 -28.20 -6.23
C ILE A 245 -8.27 -28.71 -5.04
N ASP A 246 -8.88 -29.87 -5.23
CA ASP A 246 -9.62 -30.56 -4.17
C ASP A 246 -8.66 -31.07 -3.08
N MET A 247 -8.90 -30.65 -1.85
CA MET A 247 -8.09 -30.98 -0.67
C MET A 247 -8.92 -31.55 0.48
N LEU A 248 -10.24 -31.46 0.44
CA LEU A 248 -11.09 -31.84 1.56
C LEU A 248 -11.10 -33.37 1.73
N GLY A 249 -10.90 -33.86 2.95
CA GLY A 249 -10.84 -35.29 3.26
C GLY A 249 -9.55 -35.99 2.82
N LYS A 250 -8.57 -35.26 2.27
CA LYS A 250 -7.26 -35.81 1.89
C LYS A 250 -6.27 -35.75 3.06
N PRO A 251 -5.26 -36.64 3.10
CA PRO A 251 -4.22 -36.58 4.11
C PRO A 251 -3.39 -35.31 3.95
N TYR A 252 -2.98 -34.73 5.07
CA TYR A 252 -2.08 -33.58 5.10
C TYR A 252 -0.62 -34.02 4.96
N ASN A 253 0.22 -33.19 4.33
CA ASN A 253 1.66 -33.38 4.22
C ASN A 253 2.37 -32.03 4.39
N GLU A 254 3.43 -31.99 5.19
CA GLU A 254 4.23 -30.78 5.46
C GLU A 254 4.85 -30.14 4.20
N GLY A 255 5.05 -30.92 3.13
CA GLY A 255 5.55 -30.44 1.84
C GLY A 255 4.52 -29.65 1.02
N MET A 256 3.26 -29.56 1.47
CA MET A 256 2.23 -28.78 0.79
C MET A 256 2.47 -27.26 0.98
N LYS A 257 2.40 -26.48 -0.11
CA LYS A 257 2.50 -25.01 -0.06
C LYS A 257 1.17 -24.38 0.38
N VAL A 258 0.77 -24.63 1.63
CA VAL A 258 -0.51 -24.23 2.21
C VAL A 258 -0.33 -23.59 3.59
N VAL A 259 -1.32 -22.82 4.03
CA VAL A 259 -1.39 -22.36 5.42
C VAL A 259 -2.31 -23.30 6.18
N ALA A 260 -1.76 -24.09 7.10
CA ALA A 260 -2.50 -25.10 7.86
C ALA A 260 -2.76 -24.66 9.31
N ASN A 261 -4.00 -24.82 9.75
CA ASN A 261 -4.42 -24.67 11.14
C ASN A 261 -4.73 -26.06 11.73
N PHE A 262 -4.01 -26.47 12.76
CA PHE A 262 -4.17 -27.79 13.35
C PHE A 262 -5.19 -27.81 14.49
N VAL A 263 -6.06 -28.82 14.50
CA VAL A 263 -7.09 -29.03 15.51
C VAL A 263 -7.00 -30.47 16.03
N PRO A 264 -6.96 -30.69 17.36
CA PRO A 264 -6.94 -32.04 17.91
C PRO A 264 -8.29 -32.74 17.66
N ASP A 265 -8.24 -33.99 17.23
CA ASP A 265 -9.41 -34.83 16.96
C ASP A 265 -9.16 -36.27 17.39
N GLU A 266 -9.64 -36.62 18.59
CA GLU A 266 -9.48 -37.93 19.21
C GLU A 266 -10.23 -39.06 18.47
N THR A 267 -11.08 -38.72 17.49
CA THR A 267 -11.79 -39.72 16.69
C THR A 267 -10.94 -40.30 15.56
N LEU A 268 -9.83 -39.64 15.22
CA LEU A 268 -8.86 -40.09 14.22
C LEU A 268 -7.89 -41.11 14.79
N LYS A 269 -7.23 -41.90 13.94
CA LYS A 269 -6.19 -42.84 14.40
C LYS A 269 -4.96 -42.06 14.84
N GLU A 270 -4.22 -42.62 15.81
CA GLU A 270 -2.97 -42.05 16.28
C GLU A 270 -1.98 -41.84 15.11
N GLY A 271 -1.44 -40.63 15.00
CA GLY A 271 -0.57 -40.18 13.91
C GLY A 271 -1.29 -39.76 12.61
N GLU A 272 -2.63 -39.81 12.56
CA GLU A 272 -3.41 -39.45 11.38
C GLU A 272 -3.65 -37.93 11.32
N GLN A 273 -3.41 -37.34 10.15
CA GLN A 273 -3.61 -35.92 9.88
C GLN A 273 -4.44 -35.77 8.60
N ILE A 274 -5.69 -35.31 8.73
CA ILE A 274 -6.63 -35.18 7.62
C ILE A 274 -7.09 -33.74 7.49
N ILE A 275 -7.21 -33.27 6.26
CA ILE A 275 -7.75 -31.95 5.94
C ILE A 275 -9.29 -32.00 6.12
N THR A 276 -9.78 -31.43 7.21
CA THR A 276 -11.22 -31.42 7.58
C THR A 276 -11.93 -30.10 7.28
N GLY A 277 -11.17 -29.08 6.85
CA GLY A 277 -11.72 -27.81 6.39
C GLY A 277 -10.82 -27.14 5.38
N VAL A 278 -11.43 -26.40 4.45
CA VAL A 278 -10.74 -25.55 3.49
C VAL A 278 -11.39 -24.16 3.57
N THR A 279 -10.66 -23.20 4.13
CA THR A 279 -11.12 -21.80 4.24
C THR A 279 -10.89 -21.03 2.95
N LYS A 280 -9.76 -21.32 2.29
CA LYS A 280 -9.47 -20.82 0.93
C LYS A 280 -8.91 -21.96 0.09
N PRO A 281 -9.42 -22.19 -1.13
CA PRO A 281 -8.86 -23.17 -2.03
C PRO A 281 -7.49 -22.77 -2.57
N GLN A 282 -6.73 -23.77 -3.00
CA GLN A 282 -5.65 -23.54 -3.96
C GLN A 282 -6.26 -23.42 -5.35
N ILE A 283 -5.89 -22.36 -6.06
CA ILE A 283 -6.35 -22.10 -7.43
C ILE A 283 -5.14 -22.01 -8.34
N ASN A 284 -5.18 -22.79 -9.42
CA ASN A 284 -4.23 -22.68 -10.51
C ASN A 284 -4.93 -22.02 -11.70
N TYR A 285 -4.23 -21.15 -12.43
CA TYR A 285 -4.66 -20.65 -13.73
C TYR A 285 -3.65 -21.11 -14.78
N ASN A 286 -4.13 -21.85 -15.78
CA ASN A 286 -3.31 -22.47 -16.83
C ASN A 286 -2.09 -23.22 -16.28
N GLY A 287 -2.27 -23.95 -15.17
CA GLY A 287 -1.22 -24.72 -14.50
C GLY A 287 -0.29 -23.94 -13.57
N LYS A 288 -0.42 -22.60 -13.48
CA LYS A 288 0.33 -21.78 -12.53
C LYS A 288 -0.52 -21.47 -11.30
N MET A 289 0.00 -21.74 -10.10
CA MET A 289 -0.68 -21.38 -8.85
C MET A 289 -0.83 -19.85 -8.75
N ILE A 290 -2.07 -19.39 -8.59
CA ILE A 290 -2.41 -17.98 -8.37
C ILE A 290 -2.97 -17.70 -6.97
N GLN A 291 -3.40 -18.74 -6.25
CA GLN A 291 -3.81 -18.67 -4.84
C GLN A 291 -3.38 -19.94 -4.10
N SER A 292 -2.76 -19.78 -2.93
CA SER A 292 -2.43 -20.90 -2.03
C SER A 292 -3.61 -21.24 -1.12
N ALA A 293 -3.74 -22.52 -0.76
CA ALA A 293 -4.83 -22.94 0.11
C ALA A 293 -4.60 -22.52 1.57
N GLN A 294 -5.71 -22.23 2.25
CA GLN A 294 -5.77 -22.11 3.71
C GLN A 294 -6.69 -23.20 4.23
N ILE A 295 -6.15 -24.09 5.05
CA ILE A 295 -6.79 -25.35 5.44
C ILE A 295 -6.82 -25.54 6.96
N THR A 296 -7.77 -26.36 7.39
CA THR A 296 -7.83 -26.89 8.75
C THR A 296 -7.51 -28.37 8.70
N VAL A 297 -6.56 -28.80 9.53
CA VAL A 297 -6.10 -30.18 9.63
C VAL A 297 -6.52 -30.72 10.99
N SER A 298 -7.38 -31.73 10.99
CA SER A 298 -7.65 -32.51 12.20
C SER A 298 -6.54 -33.54 12.40
N GLN A 299 -6.05 -33.66 13.63
CA GLN A 299 -4.95 -34.57 13.96
C GLN A 299 -5.15 -35.25 15.32
N ASN A 300 -4.72 -36.50 15.43
CA ASN A 300 -4.59 -37.20 16.70
C ASN A 300 -3.10 -37.51 16.93
N ILE A 301 -2.42 -36.70 17.75
CA ILE A 301 -0.99 -36.83 18.05
C ILE A 301 -0.79 -37.02 19.54
#